data_AF-A0A1T5AFV4-F1
#
_entry.id   AF-A0A1T5AFV4-F1
#
_cell.length_a   1.000
_cell.length_b   1.000
_cell.length_c   1.000
_cell.angle_alpha   90.00
_cell.angle_beta   90.00
_cell.angle_gamma   90.00
#
_symmetry.space_group_name_H-M   'P 1'
#
loop_
_entity.id
_entity.type
_entity.pdbx_description
1 polymer ?
#
loop_
_entity_poly.entity_id
_entity_poly.type
_entity_poly.pdbx_seq_one_letter_code
_entity_poly.pdbx_strand_id
1 'polypeptide(L)' 'MAESFEPGARVSVVALQRIAEFYRIEAAIRGHDADARRVARPEKSTPILEAMEPWLREKLSLISQKTKLAEAIRYALSR' A
#
# COMPACT_ATOMS: atom_id res chain seq x y z
N MET A 1 21.19 -12.93 16.27
CA MET A 1 21.37 -11.47 16.15
C MET A 1 20.30 -10.97 15.21
N ALA A 2 19.22 -10.39 15.74
CA ALA A 2 18.16 -9.83 14.90
C ALA A 2 18.70 -8.54 14.30
N GLU A 3 18.82 -8.51 12.98
CA GLU A 3 19.22 -7.34 12.22
C GLU A 3 18.23 -6.21 12.53
N SER A 4 18.69 -5.18 13.25
CA SER A 4 17.91 -3.98 13.57
C SER A 4 17.70 -3.18 12.29
N PHE A 5 16.72 -3.59 11.49
CA PHE A 5 16.32 -2.89 10.29
C PHE A 5 15.70 -1.55 10.68
N GLU A 6 16.27 -0.46 10.16
CA GLU A 6 15.79 0.92 10.33
C GLU A 6 14.26 1.00 10.18
N PRO A 7 13.54 1.75 11.03
CA PRO A 7 12.07 1.82 11.01
C PRO A 7 11.49 2.06 9.61
N GLY A 8 12.13 2.92 8.81
CA GLY A 8 11.69 3.20 7.43
C GLY A 8 11.81 2.00 6.49
N ALA A 9 12.79 1.13 6.69
CA ALA A 9 13.01 0.00 5.82
C ALA A 9 11.97 -1.11 6.09
N ARG A 10 11.48 -1.27 7.33
CA ARG A 10 10.31 -2.13 7.61
C ARG A 10 9.03 -1.60 6.97
N VAL A 11 8.84 -0.28 6.98
CA VAL A 11 7.68 0.37 6.35
C VAL A 11 7.68 0.16 4.84
N SER A 12 8.83 0.25 4.17
CA SER A 12 8.92 0.02 2.72
C SER A 12 8.56 -1.42 2.32
N VAL A 13 9.05 -2.42 3.06
CA VAL A 13 8.72 -3.84 2.79
C VAL A 13 7.21 -4.10 2.92
N VAL A 14 6.58 -3.61 3.99
CA VAL A 14 5.13 -3.78 4.19
C VAL A 14 4.34 -3.02 3.12
N ALA A 15 4.78 -1.84 2.70
CA ALA A 15 4.16 -1.11 1.60
C ALA A 15 4.20 -1.91 0.29
N LEU A 16 5.35 -2.51 -0.04
CA LEU A 16 5.50 -3.36 -1.23
C LEU A 16 4.60 -4.60 -1.18
N GLN A 17 4.44 -5.22 0.00
CA GLN A 17 3.52 -6.36 0.17
C GLN A 17 2.06 -5.97 -0.08
N ARG A 18 1.63 -4.79 0.41
CA ARG A 18 0.29 -4.25 0.14
C ARG A 18 0.11 -3.91 -1.34
N ILE A 19 1.12 -3.34 -1.99
CA ILE A 19 1.11 -3.09 -3.44
C ILE A 19 0.98 -4.39 -4.24
N ALA A 20 1.69 -5.45 -3.81
CA ALA A 20 1.60 -6.77 -4.43
C ALA A 20 0.20 -7.40 -4.29
N GLU A 21 -0.56 -7.07 -3.23
CA GLU A 21 -1.96 -7.49 -3.10
C GLU A 21 -2.84 -6.92 -4.21
N PHE A 22 -2.68 -5.64 -4.56
CA PHE A 22 -3.40 -5.04 -5.68
C PHE A 22 -3.08 -5.76 -6.99
N TYR A 23 -1.81 -6.08 -7.25
CA TYR A 23 -1.45 -6.84 -8.46
C TYR A 23 -2.03 -8.26 -8.48
N ARG A 24 -2.19 -8.90 -7.31
CA ARG A 24 -2.86 -10.20 -7.21
C ARG A 24 -4.35 -10.09 -7.53
N ILE A 25 -5.02 -9.03 -7.07
CA ILE A 25 -6.41 -8.74 -7.46
C ILE A 25 -6.53 -8.54 -8.96
N GLU A 26 -5.64 -7.73 -9.56
CA GLU A 26 -5.62 -7.47 -11.01
C GLU A 26 -5.41 -8.75 -11.82
N ALA A 27 -4.51 -9.62 -11.37
CA ALA A 27 -4.28 -10.92 -11.99
C ALA A 27 -5.51 -11.83 -11.87
N ALA A 28 -6.17 -11.84 -10.71
CA ALA A 28 -7.34 -12.69 -10.46
C ALA A 28 -8.58 -12.28 -11.26
N ILE A 29 -8.77 -10.98 -11.53
CA ILE A 29 -9.89 -10.49 -12.34
C ILE A 29 -9.58 -10.47 -13.84
N ARG A 30 -8.33 -10.73 -14.24
CA ARG A 30 -7.94 -10.82 -15.65
C ARG A 30 -8.65 -12.01 -16.31
N GLY A 31 -9.15 -11.81 -17.53
CA GLY A 31 -9.88 -12.84 -18.28
C GLY A 31 -11.40 -12.86 -18.05
N HIS A 32 -11.88 -12.19 -17.00
CA HIS A 32 -13.32 -11.92 -16.85
C HIS A 32 -13.79 -10.83 -17.83
N ASP A 33 -15.09 -10.81 -18.11
CA ASP A 33 -15.74 -9.76 -18.89
C ASP A 33 -15.63 -8.39 -18.20
N ALA A 34 -15.91 -7.34 -18.96
CA ALA A 34 -15.70 -5.97 -18.50
C ALA A 34 -16.57 -5.60 -17.28
N ASP A 35 -17.80 -6.09 -17.21
CA ASP A 35 -18.73 -5.78 -16.11
C ASP A 35 -18.31 -6.49 -14.83
N ALA A 36 -17.97 -7.77 -14.92
CA ALA A 36 -17.43 -8.53 -13.79
C ALA A 36 -16.14 -7.89 -13.24
N ARG A 37 -15.22 -7.43 -14.12
CA ARG A 37 -14.03 -6.69 -13.68
C ARG A 37 -14.36 -5.37 -13.02
N ARG A 38 -15.35 -4.63 -13.53
CA ARG A 38 -15.78 -3.34 -12.98
C ARG A 38 -16.34 -3.47 -11.58
N VAL A 39 -17.06 -4.57 -11.29
CA VAL A 39 -17.62 -4.84 -9.96
C VAL A 39 -16.54 -5.38 -9.00
N ALA A 40 -15.79 -6.40 -9.42
CA ALA A 40 -14.84 -7.09 -8.56
C ALA A 40 -13.64 -6.22 -8.15
N ARG A 41 -13.24 -5.25 -8.99
CA ARG A 41 -12.11 -4.36 -8.71
C ARG A 41 -12.34 -3.53 -7.44
N PRO A 42 -13.34 -2.62 -7.36
CA PRO A 42 -13.59 -1.84 -6.16
C PRO A 42 -13.93 -2.72 -4.96
N GLU A 43 -14.71 -3.79 -5.13
CA GLU A 43 -15.05 -4.71 -4.05
C GLU A 43 -13.80 -5.29 -3.34
N LYS A 44 -12.78 -5.65 -4.13
CA LYS A 44 -11.54 -6.24 -3.61
C LYS A 44 -10.48 -5.20 -3.24
N SER A 45 -10.39 -4.09 -3.97
CA SER A 45 -9.34 -3.08 -3.77
C SER A 45 -9.67 -2.07 -2.67
N THR A 46 -10.94 -1.69 -2.51
CA THR A 46 -11.36 -0.65 -1.56
C THR A 46 -10.95 -0.95 -0.12
N PRO A 47 -11.18 -2.16 0.43
CA PRO A 47 -10.78 -2.46 1.81
C PRO A 47 -9.27 -2.32 2.04
N ILE A 48 -8.45 -2.60 1.02
CA ILE A 48 -7.00 -2.46 1.11
C ILE A 48 -6.61 -0.98 1.14
N LEU A 49 -7.23 -0.16 0.29
CA LEU A 49 -7.00 1.29 0.23
C LEU A 49 -7.43 1.96 1.55
N GLU A 50 -8.62 1.62 2.05
CA GLU A 50 -9.15 2.14 3.33
C GLU A 50 -8.26 1.76 4.51
N ALA A 51 -7.65 0.57 4.50
CA ALA A 51 -6.68 0.19 5.52
C ALA A 51 -5.29 0.82 5.31
N MET A 52 -4.96 1.24 4.08
CA MET A 52 -3.64 1.75 3.73
C MET A 52 -3.45 3.20 4.17
N GLU A 53 -4.46 4.06 4.02
CA GLU A 53 -4.38 5.46 4.44
C GLU A 53 -4.05 5.63 5.94
N PRO A 54 -4.83 5.08 6.90
CA PRO A 54 -4.53 5.24 8.32
C PRO A 54 -3.19 4.63 8.69
N TRP A 55 -2.81 3.50 8.07
CA TRP A 55 -1.51 2.88 8.27
C TRP A 55 -0.36 3.77 7.78
N LEU A 56 -0.48 4.40 6.61
CA LEU A 56 0.52 5.34 6.10
C LEU A 56 0.66 6.57 7.01
N ARG A 57 -0.45 7.10 7.53
CA ARG A 57 -0.43 8.22 8.49
C ARG A 57 0.27 7.83 9.79
N GLU A 58 -0.01 6.64 10.31
CA GLU A 58 0.69 6.08 11.47
C GLU A 58 2.19 5.92 11.20
N LYS A 59 2.59 5.35 10.06
CA LYS A 59 4.02 5.17 9.75
C LYS A 59 4.73 6.48 9.51
N LEU A 60 4.06 7.48 8.95
CA LEU A 60 4.62 8.81 8.76
C LEU A 60 4.99 9.46 10.10
N SER A 61 4.22 9.25 11.18
CA SER A 61 4.53 9.83 12.51
C SER A 61 5.73 9.17 13.19
N LEU A 62 6.09 7.96 12.78
CA LEU A 62 7.16 7.14 13.38
C LEU A 62 8.52 7.29 12.69
N ILE A 63 8.58 7.97 11.54
CA ILE A 63 9.82 8.13 10.76
C ILE A 63 10.28 9.59 10.72
N SER A 64 11.57 9.81 10.44
CA SER A 64 12.09 11.15 10.21
C SER A 64 11.44 11.78 8.97
N GLN A 65 10.93 13.00 9.15
CA GLN A 65 10.18 13.73 8.12
C GLN A 65 11.03 14.16 6.93
N LYS A 66 12.37 14.16 7.09
CA LYS A 66 13.35 14.55 6.06
C LYS A 66 13.75 13.39 5.14
N THR A 67 13.20 12.20 5.33
CA THR A 67 13.54 11.03 4.51
C THR A 67 12.75 11.02 3.20
N LYS A 68 13.33 10.44 2.15
CA LYS A 68 12.64 10.18 0.87
C LYS A 68 11.38 9.33 1.05
N LEU A 69 11.37 8.44 2.05
CA LEU A 69 10.20 7.64 2.38
C LEU A 69 9.06 8.52 2.92
N ALA A 70 9.36 9.47 3.83
CA ALA A 70 8.35 10.40 4.32
C ALA A 70 7.79 11.29 3.19
N GLU A 71 8.62 11.71 2.24
CA GLU A 71 8.16 12.42 1.04
C GLU A 71 7.22 11.57 0.18
N ALA A 72 7.58 10.32 -0.08
CA ALA A 72 6.75 9.40 -0.85
C ALA A 72 5.40 9.10 -0.16
N ILE A 73 5.41 8.91 1.17
CA ILE A 73 4.18 8.70 1.94
C ILE A 73 3.28 9.95 1.89
N ARG A 74 3.84 11.16 2.03
CA ARG A 74 3.06 12.40 1.90
C ARG A 74 2.46 12.56 0.52
N TYR A 75 3.22 12.27 -0.53
CA TYR A 75 2.73 12.30 -1.91
C TYR A 75 1.54 11.34 -2.11
N ALA A 76 1.68 10.10 -1.62
CA ALA A 76 0.62 9.10 -1.69
C ALA A 76 -0.66 9.52 -0.94
N LEU A 77 -0.52 10.18 0.22
CA LEU A 77 -1.64 10.67 1.04
C LEU A 77 -2.31 11.93 0.48
N SER A 78 -1.70 12.62 -0.49
CA SER A 78 -2.24 13.84 -1.12
C SER A 78 -2.92 13.59 -2.47
N ARG A 79 -3.03 12.34 -2.89
CA ARG A 79 -3.51 11.93 -4.22
C ARG A 79 -4.96 11.50 -4.21
#